data_AF-A0A7V9Q3X2-F1
#
_entry.id   AF-A0A7V9Q3X2-F1
#
_cell.length_a   1.000
_cell.length_b   1.000
_cell.length_c   1.000
_cell.angle_alpha   90.00
_cell.angle_beta   90.00
_cell.angle_gamma   90.00
#
_symmetry.space_group_name_H-M   'P 1'
#
loop_
_entity.id
_entity.type
_entity.pdbx_description
1 polymer ?
#
loop_
_entity_poly.entity_id
_entity_poly.type
_entity_poly.pdbx_seq_one_letter_code
_entity_poly.pdbx_strand_id
1 'polypeptide(L)'
;MVDNAPVNSESTAPKPAARGVSDILTTRRDEILDLWISERLNSDEFRDELISKRELRRQSQQIVDMLARSIRESGGGDFESPAFDEMRSFLNEISHQRAVKGYTPQENATYILSLRNVIIPLMAGEFSGDLETLLREMNFFTRLLDKMGLVMVENFIRSREEIIRQQRADMLELSTPVIKVWDKILSLPIIGTLDSRRAQMMMESLLQKIVETGSTVAILDITGVRTMDTLVANHLIKTVTAARLMGARCILTGVSPAIAQTMVQLGIDLTQITT
;
A
#
# COMPACT_ATOMS: atom_id res chain seq x y z
N MET A 1 76.88 -12.60 17.46
CA MET A 1 76.66 -11.45 16.57
C MET A 1 75.62 -11.91 15.55
N VAL A 2 74.41 -11.39 15.73
CA VAL A 2 73.19 -11.47 14.89
C VAL A 2 72.65 -12.87 14.55
N ASP A 3 71.68 -13.25 15.36
CA ASP A 3 70.71 -14.33 15.15
C ASP A 3 69.70 -13.88 14.08
N ASN A 4 69.55 -14.65 13.00
CA ASN A 4 68.72 -14.32 11.85
C ASN A 4 67.47 -15.22 11.85
N ALA A 5 66.46 -14.83 12.61
CA ALA A 5 65.15 -15.48 12.59
C ALA A 5 64.38 -15.07 11.32
N PRO A 6 63.69 -16.00 10.65
CA PRO A 6 62.87 -15.66 9.49
C PRO A 6 61.65 -14.87 9.95
N VAL A 7 61.46 -13.69 9.36
CA VAL A 7 60.23 -12.91 9.45
C VAL A 7 59.13 -13.71 8.76
N ASN A 8 58.25 -14.33 9.55
CA ASN A 8 57.00 -14.88 9.05
C ASN A 8 56.14 -13.72 8.54
N SER A 9 56.15 -13.49 7.23
CA SER A 9 55.11 -12.73 6.55
C SER A 9 53.83 -13.55 6.58
N GLU A 10 52.95 -13.27 7.54
CA GLU A 10 51.57 -13.75 7.48
C GLU A 10 50.94 -13.26 6.18
N SER A 11 50.61 -14.22 5.33
CA SER A 11 49.85 -14.01 4.11
C SER A 11 48.46 -13.48 4.48
N THR A 12 48.26 -12.17 4.33
CA THR A 12 46.95 -11.53 4.46
C THR A 12 46.11 -11.85 3.23
N ALA A 13 45.55 -13.06 3.19
CA ALA A 13 44.47 -13.35 2.27
C ALA A 13 43.34 -12.33 2.49
N PRO A 14 42.73 -11.74 1.43
CA PRO A 14 41.65 -10.79 1.60
C PRO A 14 40.52 -11.46 2.39
N LYS A 15 40.14 -10.88 3.54
CA LYS A 15 38.96 -11.33 4.28
C LYS A 15 37.78 -11.31 3.30
N PRO A 16 36.94 -12.36 3.26
CA PRO A 16 35.77 -12.37 2.39
C PRO A 16 34.92 -11.13 2.72
N ALA A 17 34.47 -10.43 1.68
CA ALA A 17 33.70 -9.19 1.82
C ALA A 17 32.52 -9.39 2.77
N ALA A 18 32.20 -8.35 3.55
CA ALA A 18 31.06 -8.25 4.46
C ALA A 18 31.22 -8.84 5.88
N ARG A 19 32.33 -9.56 6.17
CA ARG A 19 32.60 -9.99 7.55
C ARG A 19 32.80 -8.80 8.50
N GLY A 20 33.45 -7.73 8.02
CA GLY A 20 33.73 -6.54 8.81
C GLY A 20 32.47 -5.85 9.31
N VAL A 21 31.54 -5.55 8.39
CA VAL A 21 30.24 -4.93 8.72
C VAL A 21 29.42 -5.82 9.65
N SER A 22 29.36 -7.13 9.39
CA SER A 22 28.65 -8.07 10.26
C SER A 22 29.20 -8.09 11.69
N ASP A 23 30.53 -8.04 11.84
CA ASP A 23 31.16 -8.06 13.16
C ASP A 23 30.93 -6.74 13.91
N ILE A 24 30.92 -5.59 13.23
CA ILE A 24 30.53 -4.30 13.82
C ILE A 24 29.07 -4.33 14.28
N LEU A 25 28.14 -4.79 13.43
CA LEU A 25 26.72 -4.90 13.77
C LEU A 25 26.46 -5.82 14.97
N THR A 26 27.30 -6.84 15.16
CA THR A 26 27.18 -7.79 16.26
C THR A 26 27.84 -7.26 17.55
N THR A 27 29.05 -6.73 17.45
CA THR A 27 29.89 -6.36 18.61
C THR A 27 29.50 -5.00 19.18
N ARG A 28 29.11 -4.05 18.32
CA ARG A 28 28.69 -2.68 18.70
C ARG A 28 27.17 -2.50 18.63
N ARG A 29 26.42 -3.59 18.72
CA ARG A 29 24.96 -3.63 18.58
C ARG A 29 24.23 -2.57 19.41
N ASP A 30 24.51 -2.52 20.71
CA ASP A 30 23.80 -1.61 21.63
C ASP A 30 24.17 -0.15 21.38
N GLU A 31 25.44 0.15 21.09
CA GLU A 31 25.91 1.48 20.67
C GLU A 31 25.20 1.94 19.39
N ILE A 32 25.08 1.05 18.39
CA ILE A 32 24.40 1.34 17.12
C ILE A 32 22.93 1.70 17.37
N LEU A 33 22.24 0.91 18.19
CA LEU A 33 20.83 1.14 18.47
C LEU A 33 20.60 2.44 19.23
N ASP A 34 21.41 2.73 20.24
CA ASP A 34 21.28 3.96 21.00
C ASP A 34 21.54 5.20 20.12
N LEU A 35 22.59 5.16 19.28
CA LEU A 35 22.88 6.24 18.34
C LEU A 35 21.77 6.40 17.30
N TRP A 36 21.32 5.31 16.68
CA TRP A 36 20.34 5.36 15.60
C TRP A 36 18.96 5.79 16.09
N ILE A 37 18.53 5.30 17.25
CA ILE A 37 17.27 5.73 17.88
C ILE A 37 17.36 7.19 18.31
N SER A 38 18.48 7.60 18.92
CA SER A 38 18.69 9.00 19.31
C SER A 38 18.62 9.94 18.12
N GLU A 39 19.31 9.60 17.03
CA GLU A 39 19.27 10.37 15.78
C GLU A 39 17.84 10.51 15.26
N ARG A 40 17.06 9.41 15.23
CA ARG A 40 15.67 9.47 14.78
C ARG A 40 14.81 10.32 15.70
N LEU A 41 14.90 10.15 17.02
CA LEU A 41 14.08 10.90 17.98
C LEU A 41 14.36 12.41 17.97
N ASN A 42 15.56 12.81 17.54
CA ASN A 42 15.96 14.22 17.43
C ASN A 42 15.76 14.79 16.02
N SER A 43 15.21 14.02 15.07
CA SER A 43 14.96 14.48 13.70
C SER A 43 13.63 15.23 13.58
N ASP A 44 13.58 16.22 12.70
CA ASP A 44 12.34 16.97 12.40
C ASP A 44 11.24 16.09 11.77
N GLU A 45 11.59 14.92 11.25
CA GLU A 45 10.67 13.94 10.66
C GLU A 45 10.03 13.01 11.71
N PHE A 46 10.41 13.07 12.99
CA PHE A 46 9.86 12.17 14.00
C PHE A 46 8.48 12.63 14.49
N ARG A 47 7.49 11.76 14.32
CA ARG A 47 6.10 11.97 14.74
C ARG A 47 5.70 10.93 15.78
N ASP A 48 5.65 11.35 17.04
CA ASP A 48 5.33 10.50 18.20
C ASP A 48 3.90 9.93 18.16
N GLU A 49 2.98 10.65 17.54
CA GLU A 49 1.60 10.21 17.25
C GLU A 49 1.53 8.99 16.31
N LEU A 50 2.55 8.76 15.47
CA LEU A 50 2.55 7.67 14.49
C LEU A 50 3.27 6.40 15.00
N ILE A 51 4.26 6.56 15.87
CA ILE A 51 5.06 5.45 16.42
C ILE A 51 5.53 5.73 17.85
N SER A 52 5.24 4.79 18.75
CA SER A 52 5.77 4.85 20.11
C SER A 52 7.28 4.59 20.16
N LYS A 53 7.99 5.19 21.13
CA LYS A 53 9.43 4.95 21.34
C LYS A 53 9.76 3.47 21.55
N ARG A 54 8.87 2.72 22.22
CA ARG A 54 9.03 1.27 22.43
C ARG A 54 8.99 0.50 21.12
N GLU A 55 8.06 0.86 20.24
CA GLU A 55 7.91 0.23 18.93
C GLU A 55 9.06 0.58 18.00
N LEU A 56 9.50 1.85 17.98
CA LEU A 56 10.69 2.26 17.23
C LEU A 56 11.91 1.45 17.65
N ARG A 57 12.14 1.31 18.97
CA ARG A 57 13.25 0.51 19.51
C ARG A 57 13.15 -0.97 19.11
N ARG A 58 11.94 -1.55 19.18
CA ARG A 58 11.69 -2.95 18.78
C ARG A 58 12.00 -3.17 17.30
N GLN A 59 11.52 -2.29 16.43
CA GLN A 59 11.77 -2.37 14.98
C GLN A 59 13.26 -2.21 14.66
N SER A 60 13.91 -1.18 15.22
CA SER A 60 15.34 -0.95 15.02
C SER A 60 16.18 -2.13 15.50
N GLN A 61 15.79 -2.74 16.62
CA GLN A 61 16.45 -3.91 17.16
C GLN A 61 16.41 -5.11 16.20
N GLN A 62 15.20 -5.43 15.71
CA GLN A 62 15.01 -6.54 14.79
C GLN A 62 15.78 -6.31 13.48
N ILE A 63 15.78 -5.08 12.96
CA ILE A 63 16.53 -4.72 11.76
C ILE A 63 18.03 -5.00 11.95
N VAL A 64 18.65 -4.51 13.02
CA VAL A 64 20.09 -4.70 13.27
C VAL A 64 20.43 -6.19 13.43
N ASP A 65 19.61 -6.93 14.18
CA ASP A 65 19.83 -8.36 14.45
C ASP A 65 19.69 -9.21 13.18
N MET A 66 18.65 -8.95 12.39
CA MET A 66 18.42 -9.63 11.10
C MET A 66 19.51 -9.26 10.11
N LEU A 67 19.92 -8.00 10.03
CA LEU A 67 20.97 -7.55 9.13
C LEU A 67 22.31 -8.22 9.43
N ALA A 68 22.72 -8.26 10.70
CA ALA A 68 23.95 -8.94 11.13
C ALA A 68 23.93 -10.43 10.78
N ARG A 69 22.82 -11.11 11.07
CA ARG A 69 22.64 -12.54 10.76
C ARG A 69 22.65 -12.81 9.26
N SER A 70 21.84 -12.07 8.49
CA SER A 70 21.71 -12.26 7.04
C SER A 70 23.02 -12.00 6.30
N ILE A 71 23.81 -11.00 6.69
CA ILE A 71 25.14 -10.74 6.10
C ILE A 71 26.09 -11.92 6.38
N ARG A 72 26.06 -12.46 7.60
CA ARG A 72 26.90 -13.61 8.00
C ARG A 72 26.52 -14.88 7.24
N GLU A 73 25.23 -15.15 7.12
CA GLU A 73 24.67 -16.32 6.42
C GLU A 73 24.85 -16.23 4.90
N SER A 74 24.74 -15.04 4.31
CA SER A 74 24.92 -14.84 2.87
C SER A 74 26.38 -14.94 2.43
N GLY A 75 27.34 -14.84 3.36
CA GLY A 75 28.77 -14.83 3.05
C GLY A 75 29.18 -13.64 2.17
N GLY A 76 28.48 -12.51 2.29
CA GLY A 76 28.66 -11.34 1.40
C GLY A 76 27.78 -11.36 0.14
N GLY A 77 26.76 -12.23 0.10
CA GLY A 77 25.76 -12.24 -0.95
C GLY A 77 24.87 -10.99 -0.98
N ASP A 78 24.28 -10.71 -2.15
CA ASP A 78 23.40 -9.56 -2.37
C ASP A 78 22.09 -9.65 -1.58
N PHE A 79 21.41 -8.50 -1.46
CA PHE A 79 20.12 -8.36 -0.77
C PHE A 79 19.01 -9.27 -1.31
N GLU A 80 19.14 -9.83 -2.51
CA GLU A 80 18.15 -10.74 -3.10
C GLU A 80 18.37 -12.21 -2.71
N SER A 81 19.46 -12.52 -2.02
CA SER A 81 19.73 -13.90 -1.59
C SER A 81 18.70 -14.41 -0.57
N PRO A 82 18.51 -15.73 -0.45
CA PRO A 82 17.57 -16.31 0.53
C PRO A 82 17.86 -15.92 1.98
N ALA A 83 19.13 -15.63 2.31
CA ALA A 83 19.53 -15.17 3.64
C ALA A 83 18.80 -13.88 4.09
N PHE A 84 18.27 -13.09 3.15
CA PHE A 84 17.54 -11.84 3.42
C PHE A 84 16.02 -11.97 3.28
N ASP A 85 15.45 -13.17 3.07
CA ASP A 85 13.99 -13.37 2.92
C ASP A 85 13.18 -12.82 4.09
N GLU A 86 13.62 -13.13 5.31
CA GLU A 86 12.99 -12.66 6.53
C GLU A 86 13.08 -11.13 6.63
N MET A 87 14.23 -10.56 6.26
CA MET A 87 14.47 -9.12 6.29
C MET A 87 13.56 -8.38 5.30
N ARG A 88 13.46 -8.88 4.07
CA ARG A 88 12.52 -8.34 3.07
C ARG A 88 11.08 -8.38 3.59
N SER A 89 10.66 -9.51 4.17
CA SER A 89 9.32 -9.66 4.74
C SER A 89 9.05 -8.64 5.84
N PHE A 90 10.01 -8.43 6.74
CA PHE A 90 9.87 -7.46 7.83
C PHE A 90 9.85 -6.01 7.34
N LEU A 91 10.69 -5.64 6.37
CA LEU A 91 10.67 -4.30 5.75
C LEU A 91 9.35 -4.03 5.01
N ASN A 92 8.77 -5.06 4.39
CA ASN A 92 7.46 -4.97 3.73
C ASN A 92 6.35 -4.72 4.75
N GLU A 93 6.37 -5.43 5.89
CA GLU A 93 5.41 -5.22 6.98
C GLU A 93 5.49 -3.79 7.53
N ILE A 94 6.70 -3.30 7.81
CA ILE A 94 6.92 -1.93 8.27
C ILE A 94 6.35 -0.92 7.26
N SER A 95 6.65 -1.12 5.97
CA SER A 95 6.21 -0.23 4.89
C SER A 95 4.69 -0.22 4.73
N HIS A 96 4.04 -1.38 4.86
CA HIS A 96 2.58 -1.50 4.87
C HIS A 96 1.96 -0.76 6.07
N GLN A 97 2.45 -1.00 7.29
CA GLN A 97 1.95 -0.31 8.49
C GLN A 97 2.08 1.21 8.37
N ARG A 98 3.20 1.69 7.82
CA ARG A 98 3.43 3.12 7.59
C ARG A 98 2.52 3.70 6.50
N ALA A 99 2.23 2.93 5.44
CA ALA A 99 1.26 3.32 4.42
C ALA A 99 -0.15 3.48 4.99
N VAL A 100 -0.55 2.63 5.94
CA VAL A 100 -1.85 2.75 6.64
C VAL A 100 -1.86 3.93 7.61
N LYS A 101 -0.77 4.15 8.36
CA LYS A 101 -0.66 5.20 9.40
C LYS A 101 -0.43 6.62 8.88
N GLY A 102 -0.36 6.82 7.56
CA GLY A 102 -0.25 8.16 7.00
C GLY A 102 1.16 8.75 6.96
N TYR A 103 2.21 7.91 7.05
CA TYR A 103 3.57 8.34 6.72
C TYR A 103 3.67 8.78 5.26
N THR A 104 4.72 9.51 4.95
CA THR A 104 5.18 9.83 3.60
C THR A 104 6.17 8.78 3.09
N PRO A 105 6.36 8.65 1.76
CA PRO A 105 7.40 7.80 1.20
C PRO A 105 8.81 8.16 1.70
N GLN A 106 9.07 9.46 1.92
CA GLN A 106 10.34 9.96 2.44
C GLN A 106 10.58 9.47 3.86
N GLU A 107 9.66 9.70 4.81
CA GLU A 107 9.81 9.24 6.20
C GLU A 107 10.02 7.71 6.26
N ASN A 108 9.36 6.97 5.38
CA ASN A 108 9.51 5.51 5.30
C ASN A 108 10.93 5.10 4.87
N ALA A 109 11.50 5.75 3.84
CA ALA A 109 12.83 5.45 3.32
C ALA A 109 13.95 5.99 4.23
N THR A 110 13.82 7.23 4.71
CA THR A 110 14.81 7.88 5.59
C THR A 110 15.09 7.04 6.82
N TYR A 111 14.06 6.35 7.35
CA TYR A 111 14.24 5.45 8.49
C TYR A 111 15.36 4.44 8.27
N ILE A 112 15.30 3.61 7.23
CA ILE A 112 16.36 2.59 7.02
C ILE A 112 17.66 3.21 6.51
N LEU A 113 17.57 4.24 5.67
CA LEU A 113 18.75 4.85 5.05
C LEU A 113 19.61 5.61 6.08
N SER A 114 19.00 6.17 7.12
CA SER A 114 19.70 6.87 8.22
C SER A 114 20.66 5.97 9.01
N LEU A 115 20.52 4.65 8.95
CA LEU A 115 21.46 3.72 9.58
C LEU A 115 22.91 3.94 9.08
N ARG A 116 23.08 4.49 7.86
CA ARG A 116 24.39 4.88 7.32
C ARG A 116 25.14 5.90 8.17
N ASN A 117 24.41 6.81 8.82
CA ASN A 117 24.98 7.88 9.62
C ASN A 117 25.63 7.35 10.90
N VAL A 118 25.22 6.16 11.34
CA VAL A 118 25.78 5.47 12.51
C VAL A 118 26.86 4.49 12.11
N ILE A 119 26.61 3.65 11.10
CA ILE A 119 27.53 2.55 10.75
C ILE A 119 28.79 3.05 10.04
N ILE A 120 28.70 4.08 9.19
CA ILE A 120 29.87 4.58 8.43
C ILE A 120 30.95 5.15 9.36
N PRO A 121 30.64 6.02 10.35
CA PRO A 121 31.64 6.49 11.30
C PRO A 121 32.28 5.35 12.13
N LEU A 122 31.49 4.34 12.52
CA LEU A 122 32.00 3.18 13.26
C LEU A 122 32.96 2.34 12.40
N MET A 123 32.64 2.11 11.12
CA MET A 123 33.54 1.46 10.17
C MET A 123 34.83 2.25 9.98
N ALA A 124 34.75 3.58 9.85
CA ALA A 124 35.92 4.43 9.68
C ALA A 124 36.87 4.37 10.89
N GLY A 125 36.31 4.24 12.11
CA GLY A 125 37.09 4.02 13.33
C GLY A 125 37.73 2.62 13.39
N GLU A 126 36.98 1.57 13.05
CA GLU A 126 37.42 0.17 13.13
C GLU A 126 38.53 -0.16 12.11
N PHE A 127 38.41 0.36 10.88
CA PHE A 127 39.36 0.13 9.79
C PHE A 127 40.37 1.27 9.63
N SER A 128 40.70 1.99 10.70
CA SER A 128 41.68 3.08 10.65
C SER A 128 43.03 2.54 10.14
N GLY A 129 43.54 3.11 9.05
CA GLY A 129 44.80 2.68 8.42
C GLY A 129 44.67 1.60 7.34
N ASP A 130 43.47 1.05 7.11
CA ASP A 130 43.18 0.12 6.01
C ASP A 130 42.07 0.67 5.10
N LEU A 131 42.47 1.58 4.20
CA LEU A 131 41.56 2.25 3.27
C LEU A 131 40.89 1.26 2.30
N GLU A 132 41.60 0.21 1.87
CA GLU A 132 41.07 -0.75 0.91
C GLU A 132 39.91 -1.56 1.53
N THR A 133 40.09 -2.05 2.75
CA THR A 133 39.03 -2.76 3.48
C THR A 133 37.88 -1.82 3.82
N LEU A 134 38.15 -0.60 4.28
CA LEU A 134 37.11 0.40 4.57
C LEU A 134 36.22 0.68 3.36
N LEU A 135 36.82 0.96 2.19
CA LEU A 135 36.06 1.23 0.96
C LEU A 135 35.26 0.01 0.52
N ARG A 136 35.79 -1.20 0.65
CA ARG A 136 35.10 -2.44 0.28
C ARG A 136 33.86 -2.67 1.15
N GLU A 137 34.02 -2.59 2.47
CA GLU A 137 32.94 -2.78 3.45
C GLU A 137 31.88 -1.66 3.34
N MET A 138 32.30 -0.41 3.17
CA MET A 138 31.39 0.72 2.99
C MET A 138 30.57 0.60 1.70
N ASN A 139 31.18 0.18 0.59
CA ASN A 139 30.46 -0.04 -0.67
C ASN A 139 29.45 -1.19 -0.55
N PHE A 140 29.83 -2.29 0.11
CA PHE A 140 28.92 -3.40 0.37
C PHE A 140 27.71 -2.94 1.19
N PHE A 141 27.96 -2.27 2.33
CA PHE A 141 26.90 -1.81 3.22
C PHE A 141 25.99 -0.77 2.56
N THR A 142 26.55 0.17 1.79
CA THR A 142 25.78 1.19 1.07
C THR A 142 24.85 0.55 0.04
N ARG A 143 25.37 -0.40 -0.76
CA ARG A 143 24.54 -1.15 -1.72
C ARG A 143 23.39 -1.89 -1.03
N LEU A 144 23.63 -2.45 0.14
CA LEU A 144 22.62 -3.16 0.92
C LEU A 144 21.51 -2.20 1.38
N LEU A 145 21.88 -1.07 1.99
CA LEU A 145 20.93 -0.05 2.42
C LEU A 145 20.11 0.54 1.27
N ASP A 146 20.73 0.78 0.12
CA ASP A 146 20.03 1.32 -1.05
C ASP A 146 18.97 0.34 -1.56
N LYS A 147 19.28 -0.97 -1.56
CA LYS A 147 18.30 -2.02 -1.88
C LYS A 147 17.16 -2.10 -0.88
N MET A 148 17.48 -2.03 0.41
CA MET A 148 16.46 -2.02 1.47
C MET A 148 15.55 -0.80 1.36
N GLY A 149 16.11 0.39 1.14
CA GLY A 149 15.35 1.62 0.93
C GLY A 149 14.44 1.53 -0.30
N LEU A 150 14.94 0.99 -1.42
CA LEU A 150 14.14 0.79 -2.63
C LEU A 150 12.96 -0.15 -2.40
N VAL A 151 13.20 -1.30 -1.75
CA VAL A 151 12.13 -2.26 -1.40
C VAL A 151 11.09 -1.64 -0.48
N MET A 152 11.52 -0.83 0.49
CA MET A 152 10.59 -0.12 1.37
C MET A 152 9.74 0.89 0.61
N VAL A 153 10.32 1.67 -0.29
CA VAL A 153 9.57 2.65 -1.11
C VAL A 153 8.59 1.94 -2.05
N GLU A 154 9.02 0.90 -2.75
CA GLU A 154 8.16 0.16 -3.68
C GLU A 154 6.95 -0.45 -2.96
N ASN A 155 7.18 -1.11 -1.82
CA ASN A 155 6.09 -1.72 -1.04
C ASN A 155 5.19 -0.67 -0.40
N PHE A 156 5.73 0.46 0.02
CA PHE A 156 4.94 1.57 0.52
C PHE A 156 3.98 2.09 -0.57
N ILE A 157 4.49 2.35 -1.78
CA ILE A 157 3.68 2.83 -2.91
C ILE A 157 2.62 1.80 -3.26
N ARG A 158 3.01 0.53 -3.44
CA ARG A 158 2.10 -0.58 -3.74
C ARG A 158 0.98 -0.70 -2.70
N SER A 159 1.33 -0.62 -1.42
CA SER A 159 0.35 -0.67 -0.33
C SER A 159 -0.59 0.53 -0.35
N ARG A 160 -0.08 1.73 -0.66
CA ARG A 160 -0.90 2.95 -0.74
C ARG A 160 -1.87 2.87 -1.92
N GLU A 161 -1.42 2.35 -3.05
CA GLU A 161 -2.27 2.09 -4.23
C GLU A 161 -3.37 1.08 -3.94
N GLU A 162 -3.06 -0.01 -3.23
CA GLU A 162 -4.06 -0.99 -2.81
C GLU A 162 -5.13 -0.36 -1.91
N ILE A 163 -4.70 0.42 -0.91
CA ILE A 163 -5.61 1.14 -0.02
C ILE A 163 -6.52 2.09 -0.84
N ILE A 164 -5.96 2.84 -1.77
CA ILE A 164 -6.73 3.74 -2.65
C ILE A 164 -7.70 2.95 -3.53
N ARG A 165 -7.28 1.80 -4.06
CA ARG A 165 -8.14 0.94 -4.89
C ARG A 165 -9.31 0.40 -4.09
N GLN A 166 -9.05 -0.10 -2.88
CA GLN A 166 -10.09 -0.60 -1.99
C GLN A 166 -11.04 0.52 -1.58
N GLN A 167 -10.53 1.68 -1.17
CA GLN A 167 -11.36 2.84 -0.84
C GLN A 167 -12.24 3.27 -2.02
N ARG A 168 -11.72 3.24 -3.26
CA ARG A 168 -12.52 3.50 -4.46
C ARG A 168 -13.59 2.44 -4.69
N ALA A 169 -13.30 1.16 -4.44
CA ALA A 169 -14.27 0.08 -4.56
C ALA A 169 -15.38 0.25 -3.51
N ASP A 170 -15.04 0.51 -2.26
CA ASP A 170 -15.99 0.76 -1.17
C ASP A 170 -16.87 1.99 -1.47
N MET A 171 -16.27 3.07 -1.99
CA MET A 171 -17.03 4.24 -2.45
C MET A 171 -18.00 3.90 -3.57
N LEU A 172 -17.63 3.01 -4.50
CA LEU A 172 -18.53 2.59 -5.58
C LEU A 172 -19.66 1.71 -5.05
N GLU A 173 -19.39 0.78 -4.13
CA GLU A 173 -20.39 -0.07 -3.48
C GLU A 173 -21.39 0.76 -2.67
N LEU A 174 -20.90 1.76 -1.92
CA LEU A 174 -21.74 2.71 -1.18
C LEU A 174 -22.48 3.70 -2.07
N SER A 175 -22.10 3.85 -3.35
CA SER A 175 -22.65 4.90 -4.21
C SER A 175 -24.01 4.57 -4.84
N THR A 176 -24.52 3.35 -4.70
CA THR A 176 -25.78 2.90 -5.32
C THR A 176 -26.51 1.81 -4.50
N PRO A 177 -26.90 2.06 -3.23
CA PRO A 177 -27.52 1.03 -2.42
C PRO A 177 -28.94 0.72 -2.91
N VAL A 178 -29.21 -0.53 -3.26
CA VAL A 178 -30.58 -1.03 -3.39
C VAL A 178 -31.11 -1.30 -1.99
N ILE A 179 -32.07 -0.49 -1.54
CA ILE A 179 -32.60 -0.50 -0.17
C ILE A 179 -33.97 -1.16 -0.16
N LYS A 180 -34.20 -2.15 0.72
CA LYS A 180 -35.55 -2.65 0.99
C LYS A 180 -36.29 -1.64 1.86
N VAL A 181 -37.26 -0.93 1.28
CA VAL A 181 -38.04 0.11 1.98
C VAL A 181 -39.30 -0.43 2.61
N TRP A 182 -39.84 -1.55 2.09
CA TRP A 182 -40.98 -2.25 2.66
C TRP A 182 -40.97 -3.72 2.25
N ASP A 183 -41.92 -4.52 2.76
CA ASP A 183 -42.08 -5.88 2.27
C ASP A 183 -42.39 -5.90 0.77
N LYS A 184 -41.58 -6.68 0.02
CA LYS A 184 -41.57 -6.77 -1.44
C LYS A 184 -41.32 -5.47 -2.23
N ILE A 185 -40.84 -4.41 -1.58
CA ILE A 185 -40.55 -3.12 -2.21
C ILE A 185 -39.07 -2.74 -2.02
N LEU A 186 -38.38 -2.57 -3.15
CA LEU A 186 -37.01 -2.06 -3.20
C LEU A 186 -36.98 -0.60 -3.68
N SER A 187 -35.99 0.15 -3.26
CA SER A 187 -35.68 1.50 -3.73
C SER A 187 -34.22 1.55 -4.21
N LEU A 188 -34.01 2.12 -5.39
CA LEU A 188 -32.71 2.36 -5.99
C LEU A 188 -32.59 3.86 -6.29
N PRO A 189 -32.04 4.66 -5.35
CA PRO A 189 -31.78 6.07 -5.58
C PRO A 189 -30.55 6.27 -6.48
N ILE A 190 -30.70 7.11 -7.50
CA ILE A 190 -29.63 7.51 -8.42
C ILE A 190 -29.13 8.89 -8.03
N ILE A 191 -27.93 8.93 -7.43
CA ILE A 191 -27.28 10.16 -6.97
C ILE A 191 -26.05 10.48 -7.83
N GLY A 192 -25.98 11.72 -8.30
CA GLY A 192 -24.86 12.27 -9.06
C GLY A 192 -24.96 11.96 -10.56
N THR A 193 -23.81 11.98 -11.25
CA THR A 193 -23.75 11.66 -12.68
C THR A 193 -23.88 10.15 -12.90
N LEU A 194 -24.81 9.74 -13.76
CA LEU A 194 -24.92 8.35 -14.18
C LEU A 194 -23.99 8.11 -15.37
N ASP A 195 -22.88 7.39 -15.14
CA ASP A 195 -22.03 6.86 -16.22
C ASP A 195 -22.42 5.41 -16.55
N SER A 196 -21.97 4.90 -17.70
CA SER A 196 -22.32 3.55 -18.17
C SER A 196 -21.90 2.44 -17.20
N ARG A 197 -20.78 2.59 -16.48
CA ARG A 197 -20.28 1.59 -15.54
C ARG A 197 -21.16 1.57 -14.29
N ARG A 198 -21.47 2.74 -13.72
CA ARG A 198 -22.38 2.85 -12.56
C ARG A 198 -23.76 2.33 -12.89
N ALA A 199 -24.29 2.64 -14.08
CA ALA A 199 -25.61 2.16 -14.50
C ALA A 199 -25.67 0.63 -14.61
N GLN A 200 -24.60 0.00 -15.11
CA GLN A 200 -24.49 -1.47 -15.15
C GLN A 200 -24.46 -2.07 -13.74
N MET A 201 -23.62 -1.53 -12.85
CA MET A 201 -23.53 -2.00 -11.46
C MET A 201 -24.86 -1.85 -10.70
N MET A 202 -25.56 -0.72 -10.91
CA MET A 202 -26.90 -0.49 -10.36
C MET A 202 -27.90 -1.54 -10.80
N MET A 203 -27.92 -1.85 -12.10
CA MET A 203 -28.81 -2.85 -12.66
C MET A 203 -28.52 -4.22 -12.05
N GLU A 204 -27.27 -4.66 -12.04
CA GLU A 204 -26.87 -5.95 -11.46
C GLU A 204 -27.26 -6.07 -9.99
N SER A 205 -26.99 -5.03 -9.19
CA SER A 205 -27.36 -4.98 -7.78
C SER A 205 -28.88 -5.06 -7.60
N LEU A 206 -29.66 -4.35 -8.42
CA LEU A 206 -31.12 -4.37 -8.36
C LEU A 206 -31.68 -5.76 -8.67
N LEU A 207 -31.23 -6.37 -9.77
CA LEU A 207 -31.69 -7.69 -10.19
C LEU A 207 -31.36 -8.76 -9.14
N GLN A 208 -30.13 -8.72 -8.59
CA GLN A 208 -29.71 -9.61 -7.52
C GLN A 208 -30.61 -9.44 -6.29
N LYS A 209 -30.90 -8.19 -5.87
CA LYS A 209 -31.74 -7.92 -4.71
C LYS A 209 -33.20 -8.32 -4.91
N ILE A 210 -33.74 -8.18 -6.12
CA ILE A 210 -35.09 -8.63 -6.48
C ILE A 210 -35.23 -10.13 -6.19
N VAL A 211 -34.25 -10.93 -6.64
CA VAL A 211 -34.24 -12.39 -6.43
C VAL A 211 -34.08 -12.73 -4.96
N GLU A 212 -33.10 -12.14 -4.27
CA GLU A 212 -32.83 -12.42 -2.86
C GLU A 212 -34.01 -12.10 -1.95
N THR A 213 -34.76 -11.05 -2.26
CA THR A 213 -35.85 -10.55 -1.39
C THR A 213 -37.24 -10.94 -1.87
N GLY A 214 -37.38 -11.55 -3.05
CA GLY A 214 -38.67 -11.84 -3.69
C GLY A 214 -39.50 -10.58 -3.93
N SER A 215 -38.84 -9.44 -4.19
CA SER A 215 -39.52 -8.16 -4.33
C SER A 215 -40.26 -8.03 -5.65
N THR A 216 -41.51 -7.57 -5.60
CA THR A 216 -42.38 -7.40 -6.76
C THR A 216 -42.43 -5.96 -7.27
N VAL A 217 -41.86 -5.02 -6.51
CA VAL A 217 -41.80 -3.60 -6.87
C VAL A 217 -40.38 -3.07 -6.68
N ALA A 218 -39.89 -2.33 -7.66
CA ALA A 218 -38.63 -1.59 -7.60
C ALA A 218 -38.89 -0.11 -7.91
N ILE A 219 -38.59 0.77 -6.96
CA ILE A 219 -38.65 2.22 -7.12
C ILE A 219 -37.29 2.70 -7.59
N LEU A 220 -37.22 3.32 -8.76
CA LEU A 220 -36.00 3.91 -9.31
C LEU A 220 -36.11 5.43 -9.14
N ASP A 221 -35.40 5.99 -8.16
CA ASP A 221 -35.47 7.42 -7.88
C ASP A 221 -34.36 8.18 -8.62
N ILE A 222 -34.74 8.97 -9.61
CA ILE A 222 -33.81 9.75 -10.44
C ILE A 222 -33.73 11.23 -10.03
N THR A 223 -34.18 11.59 -8.82
CA THR A 223 -34.12 12.97 -8.30
C THR A 223 -32.70 13.56 -8.35
N GLY A 224 -31.66 12.71 -8.23
CA GLY A 224 -30.25 13.12 -8.29
C GLY A 224 -29.66 13.28 -9.70
N VAL A 225 -30.40 12.93 -10.76
CA VAL A 225 -29.95 13.02 -12.15
C VAL A 225 -30.22 14.43 -12.70
N ARG A 226 -29.16 15.18 -13.04
CA ARG A 226 -29.29 16.57 -13.51
C ARG A 226 -29.60 16.68 -15.01
N THR A 227 -29.05 15.77 -15.82
CA THR A 227 -29.17 15.79 -17.28
C THR A 227 -29.43 14.37 -17.78
N MET A 228 -30.38 14.24 -18.71
CA MET A 228 -30.68 12.99 -19.39
C MET A 228 -29.99 13.01 -20.76
N ASP A 229 -29.16 12.00 -21.04
CA ASP A 229 -28.61 11.77 -22.37
C ASP A 229 -29.07 10.40 -22.90
N THR A 230 -28.74 10.10 -24.16
CA THR A 230 -29.11 8.85 -24.82
C THR A 230 -28.53 7.61 -24.13
N LEU A 231 -27.36 7.72 -23.48
CA LEU A 231 -26.72 6.59 -22.80
C LEU A 231 -27.45 6.26 -21.50
N VAL A 232 -27.70 7.26 -20.67
CA VAL A 232 -28.45 7.15 -19.41
C VAL A 232 -29.86 6.61 -19.65
N ALA A 233 -30.55 7.15 -20.65
CA ALA A 233 -31.86 6.67 -21.09
C ALA A 233 -31.85 5.18 -21.41
N ASN A 234 -30.90 4.73 -22.24
CA ASN A 234 -30.78 3.33 -22.64
C ASN A 234 -30.51 2.40 -21.45
N HIS A 235 -29.66 2.81 -20.51
CA HIS A 235 -29.39 2.00 -19.33
C HIS A 235 -30.60 1.89 -18.39
N LEU A 236 -31.38 2.96 -18.22
CA LEU A 236 -32.63 2.93 -17.45
C LEU A 236 -33.65 1.98 -18.06
N ILE A 237 -33.86 2.04 -19.38
CA ILE A 237 -34.79 1.15 -20.09
C ILE A 237 -34.36 -0.31 -19.95
N LYS A 238 -33.06 -0.61 -20.12
CA LYS A 238 -32.52 -1.96 -19.91
C LYS A 238 -32.77 -2.45 -18.50
N THR A 239 -32.54 -1.60 -17.50
CA THR A 239 -32.78 -1.92 -16.09
C THR A 239 -34.24 -2.23 -15.82
N VAL A 240 -35.17 -1.39 -16.29
CA VAL A 240 -36.62 -1.60 -16.14
C VAL A 240 -37.07 -2.89 -16.82
N THR A 241 -36.58 -3.14 -18.04
CA THR A 241 -36.92 -4.34 -18.80
C THR A 241 -36.41 -5.60 -18.10
N ALA A 242 -35.16 -5.59 -17.63
CA ALA A 242 -34.56 -6.70 -16.92
C ALA A 242 -35.28 -6.98 -15.59
N ALA A 243 -35.58 -5.96 -14.79
CA ALA A 243 -36.31 -6.12 -13.53
C ALA A 243 -37.71 -6.73 -13.74
N ARG A 244 -38.39 -6.33 -14.82
CA ARG A 244 -39.67 -6.93 -15.22
C ARG A 244 -39.53 -8.40 -15.60
N LEU A 245 -38.48 -8.79 -16.31
CA LEU A 245 -38.20 -10.21 -16.60
C LEU A 245 -37.97 -11.02 -15.31
N MET A 246 -37.44 -10.37 -14.26
CA MET A 246 -37.30 -10.96 -12.92
C MET A 246 -38.60 -10.94 -12.09
N GLY A 247 -39.72 -10.48 -12.66
CA GLY A 247 -41.03 -10.44 -11.98
C GLY A 247 -41.27 -9.21 -11.11
N ALA A 248 -40.42 -8.18 -11.20
CA ALA A 248 -40.61 -6.93 -10.47
C ALA A 248 -41.11 -5.80 -11.38
N ARG A 249 -42.17 -5.10 -10.96
CA ARG A 249 -42.63 -3.87 -11.62
C ARG A 249 -41.74 -2.71 -11.19
N CYS A 250 -41.21 -1.97 -12.17
CA CYS A 250 -40.48 -0.74 -11.90
C CYS A 250 -41.40 0.48 -11.85
N ILE A 251 -41.13 1.37 -10.89
CA ILE A 251 -41.73 2.69 -10.78
C ILE A 251 -40.60 3.71 -10.84
N LEU A 252 -40.65 4.65 -11.77
CA LEU A 252 -39.64 5.70 -11.93
C LEU A 252 -40.09 6.96 -11.20
N THR A 253 -39.35 7.43 -10.22
CA THR A 253 -39.68 8.63 -9.43
C THR A 253 -38.62 9.72 -9.61
N GLY A 254 -38.92 10.97 -9.24
CA GLY A 254 -37.94 12.06 -9.33
C GLY A 254 -37.72 12.62 -10.73
N VAL A 255 -38.64 12.33 -11.66
CA VAL A 255 -38.57 12.83 -13.05
C VAL A 255 -38.86 14.34 -13.06
N SER A 256 -37.85 15.15 -13.39
CA SER A 256 -38.03 16.60 -13.58
C SER A 256 -38.68 16.92 -14.94
N PRO A 257 -39.33 18.09 -15.12
CA PRO A 257 -39.92 18.47 -16.40
C PRO A 257 -38.94 18.45 -17.58
N ALA A 258 -37.69 18.85 -17.34
CA ALA A 258 -36.63 18.81 -18.36
C ALA A 258 -36.30 17.37 -18.78
N ILE A 259 -36.18 16.45 -17.81
CA ILE A 259 -35.93 15.03 -18.09
C ILE A 259 -37.09 14.43 -18.87
N ALA A 260 -38.34 14.70 -18.46
CA ALA A 260 -39.52 14.20 -19.16
C ALA A 260 -39.55 14.63 -20.64
N GLN A 261 -39.23 15.90 -20.93
CA GLN A 261 -39.12 16.39 -22.31
C GLN A 261 -38.02 15.67 -23.09
N THR A 262 -36.84 15.49 -22.49
CA THR A 262 -35.74 14.77 -23.14
C THR A 262 -36.09 13.31 -23.41
N MET A 263 -36.79 12.62 -22.49
CA MET A 263 -37.22 11.24 -22.69
C MET A 263 -38.18 11.11 -23.89
N VAL A 264 -39.11 12.05 -24.05
CA VAL A 264 -40.01 12.11 -25.22
C VAL A 264 -39.23 12.40 -26.50
N GLN A 265 -38.28 13.35 -26.47
CA GLN A 265 -37.46 13.72 -27.62
C GLN A 265 -36.54 12.58 -28.08
N LEU A 266 -36.05 11.77 -27.15
CA LEU A 266 -35.26 10.57 -27.41
C LEU A 266 -36.10 9.40 -27.92
N GLY A 267 -37.43 9.54 -28.00
CA GLY A 267 -38.33 8.49 -28.48
C GLY A 267 -38.45 7.30 -27.52
N ILE A 268 -38.24 7.53 -26.22
CA ILE A 268 -38.36 6.47 -25.21
C ILE A 268 -39.83 6.08 -25.07
N ASP A 269 -40.13 4.80 -25.26
CA ASP A 269 -41.47 4.27 -25.04
C ASP A 269 -41.76 4.17 -23.54
N LEU A 270 -42.50 5.16 -23.03
CA LEU A 270 -42.92 5.26 -21.64
C LEU A 270 -44.15 4.39 -21.32
N THR A 271 -44.77 3.72 -22.30
CA THR A 271 -45.99 2.91 -22.06
C THR A 271 -45.77 1.78 -21.06
N GLN A 272 -44.52 1.35 -20.89
CA GLN A 272 -44.12 0.25 -20.01
C GLN A 272 -43.58 0.73 -18.65
N ILE A 273 -43.47 2.04 -18.42
CA ILE A 273 -42.89 2.63 -17.21
C ILE A 273 -44.00 3.33 -16.42
N THR A 274 -44.18 2.92 -15.16
CA THR A 274 -45.04 3.68 -14.23
C THR A 274 -44.22 4.83 -13.66
N THR A 275 -44.69 6.07 -13.83
CA THR A 275 -44.06 7.29 -13.31
C THR A 275 -44.93 7.94 -12.25
#